data_AF-A0A9X2MCB4-F1
#
_entry.id   AF-A0A9X2MCB4-F1
#
_cell.length_a   1.000
_cell.length_b   1.000
_cell.length_c   1.000
_cell.angle_alpha   90.00
_cell.angle_beta   90.00
_cell.angle_gamma   90.00
#
_symmetry.space_group_name_H-M   'P 1'
#
loop_
_entity.id
_entity.type
_entity.pdbx_description
1 polymer ?
#
loop_
_entity_poly.entity_id
_entity_poly.type
_entity_poly.pdbx_seq_one_letter_code
_entity_poly.pdbx_strand_id
1 'polypeptide(L)' 'MATEAIQRAKQIGRTEGFIKIVIDKDSEKILGATIICDGSSEIIHLIQLAIDMASNIPI' A
#
# COMPACT_ATOMS: atom_id res chain seq x y z
N MET A 1 0.32 6.67 6.15
CA MET A 1 0.59 5.96 7.41
C MET A 1 2.09 5.84 7.58
N ALA A 2 2.65 6.27 8.71
CA ALA A 2 4.08 6.08 8.98
C ALA A 2 4.35 4.62 9.39
N THR A 3 5.48 4.05 8.96
CA THR A 3 5.83 2.65 9.23
C THR A 3 5.99 2.36 10.73
N GLU A 4 6.37 3.36 11.52
CA GLU A 4 6.42 3.31 12.99
C GLU A 4 5.09 2.93 13.65
N ALA A 5 3.95 3.11 12.98
CA ALA A 5 2.65 2.71 13.50
C ALA A 5 2.38 1.19 13.34
N ILE A 6 3.17 0.49 12.53
CA ILE A 6 2.97 -0.92 12.19
C ILE A 6 3.64 -1.82 13.23
N GLN A 7 2.86 -2.70 13.87
CA GLN A 7 3.36 -3.58 14.94
C GLN A 7 4.48 -4.51 14.47
N ARG A 8 4.35 -5.09 13.28
CA ARG A 8 5.41 -5.95 12.72
C ARG A 8 6.70 -5.19 12.47
N ALA A 9 6.62 -3.95 11.96
CA ALA A 9 7.78 -3.09 11.77
C ALA A 9 8.52 -2.81 13.09
N LYS A 10 7.77 -2.58 14.18
CA LYS A 10 8.34 -2.47 15.54
C LYS A 10 9.04 -3.75 15.98
N GLN A 11 8.41 -4.91 15.77
CA GLN A 11 8.97 -6.21 16.19
C GLN A 11 10.32 -6.52 15.54
N ILE A 12 10.51 -6.13 14.27
CA ILE A 12 11.75 -6.38 13.52
C ILE A 12 12.73 -5.19 13.54
N GLY A 13 12.39 -4.10 14.24
CA GLY A 13 13.22 -2.89 14.32
C GLY A 13 13.35 -2.12 13.00
N ARG A 14 12.40 -2.26 12.07
CA ARG A 14 12.39 -1.60 10.75
C ARG A 14 11.23 -0.62 10.63
N THR A 15 11.28 0.47 11.38
CA THR A 15 10.16 1.42 11.53
C THR A 15 10.24 2.63 10.59
N GLU A 16 11.26 2.73 9.75
CA GLU A 16 11.44 3.87 8.86
C GLU A 16 10.49 3.84 7.66
N GLY A 17 10.19 5.03 7.15
CA GLY A 17 9.41 5.23 5.94
C GLY A 17 7.89 5.32 6.15
N PHE A 18 7.13 5.08 5.10
CA PHE A 18 5.68 5.28 5.08
C PHE A 18 4.97 4.51 3.96
N ILE A 19 3.66 4.40 4.14
CA ILE A 19 2.69 3.92 3.15
C ILE A 19 1.73 5.07 2.82
N LYS A 20 1.57 5.40 1.54
CA LYS A 20 0.63 6.41 1.04
C LYS A 20 -0.19 5.81 -0.09
N ILE A 21 -1.51 6.03 -0.06
CA ILE A 21 -2.45 5.62 -1.10
C ILE A 21 -3.23 6.87 -1.51
N VAL A 22 -3.42 7.06 -2.81
CA VAL A 22 -4.26 8.12 -3.37
C VAL A 22 -5.55 7.47 -3.85
N ILE A 23 -6.68 7.99 -3.38
CA ILE A 23 -8.02 7.47 -3.66
C ILE A 23 -8.82 8.59 -4.29
N ASP A 24 -9.53 8.29 -5.38
CA ASP A 24 -10.51 9.19 -5.95
C ASP A 24 -11.67 9.36 -4.97
N LYS A 25 -12.01 10.60 -4.64
CA LYS A 25 -12.98 10.89 -3.56
C LYS A 25 -14.39 10.41 -3.89
N ASP A 26 -14.78 10.47 -5.16
CA ASP A 26 -16.17 10.26 -5.57
C ASP A 26 -16.42 8.79 -5.94
N SER A 27 -15.49 8.15 -6.65
CA SER A 27 -15.60 6.75 -7.07
C SER A 27 -14.96 5.75 -6.11
N GLU A 28 -14.25 6.22 -5.08
CA GLU A 28 -13.48 5.42 -4.11
C GLU A 28 -12.42 4.50 -4.75
N LYS A 29 -12.07 4.73 -6.02
CA LYS A 29 -11.04 3.97 -6.72
C LYS A 29 -9.64 4.36 -6.26
N ILE A 30 -8.76 3.37 -6.14
CA ILE A 30 -7.33 3.59 -5.90
C ILE A 30 -6.71 4.15 -7.19
N LEU A 31 -6.15 5.36 -7.12
CA LEU A 31 -5.44 6.01 -8.24
C LEU A 31 -3.94 5.68 -8.25
N GLY A 32 -3.41 5.26 -7.10
CA GLY A 32 -2.03 4.82 -6.98
C GLY A 32 -1.58 4.72 -5.52
N ALA A 33 -0.41 4.13 -5.32
CA ALA A 33 0.22 4.03 -4.01
C ALA A 33 1.73 4.26 -4.08
N THR A 34 2.29 4.69 -2.96
CA THR A 34 3.73 4.85 -2.75
C THR A 34 4.07 4.19 -1.42
N ILE A 35 5.01 3.26 -1.45
CA ILE A 35 5.39 2.45 -0.30
C ILE A 35 6.91 2.53 -0.16
N ILE A 36 7.36 3.01 0.99
CA ILE A 36 8.77 3.07 1.36
C ILE A 36 8.87 2.43 2.74
N CYS A 37 9.19 1.14 2.81
CA CYS A 37 9.41 0.42 4.07
C CYS A 37 10.01 -0.96 3.79
N ASP A 38 10.40 -1.67 4.85
CA ASP A 38 10.73 -3.10 4.77
C ASP A 38 9.50 -3.91 4.31
N GLY A 39 9.68 -4.86 3.39
CA GLY A 39 8.58 -5.66 2.80
C GLY A 39 7.68 -4.91 1.81
N SER A 40 8.09 -3.75 1.30
CA SER A 40 7.27 -2.95 0.37
C SER A 40 6.95 -3.69 -0.93
N SER A 41 7.83 -4.59 -1.37
CA SER A 41 7.65 -5.43 -2.56
C SER A 41 6.43 -6.34 -2.46
N GLU A 42 6.12 -6.87 -1.29
CA GLU A 42 4.98 -7.75 -1.09
C GLU A 42 3.69 -6.94 -0.94
N ILE A 43 3.77 -5.82 -0.22
CA ILE A 43 2.60 -4.95 0.02
C ILE A 43 2.13 -4.32 -1.30
N ILE A 44 3.04 -3.89 -2.18
CA ILE A 44 2.64 -3.25 -3.44
C ILE A 44 1.85 -4.19 -4.35
N HIS A 45 2.12 -5.50 -4.35
CA HIS A 45 1.35 -6.48 -5.12
C HIS A 45 -0.09 -6.61 -4.62
N LEU A 46 -0.34 -6.46 -3.32
CA LEU A 46 -1.71 -6.44 -2.78
C LEU A 46 -2.48 -5.21 -3.28
N ILE A 47 -1.81 -4.06 -3.36
CA ILE A 47 -2.41 -2.84 -3.92
C ILE A 47 -2.68 -3.01 -5.42
N GLN A 48 -1.74 -3.59 -6.17
CA GLN A 48 -1.92 -3.89 -7.59
C GLN A 48 -3.16 -4.76 -7.82
N LEU A 49 -3.31 -5.85 -7.06
CA LEU A 49 -4.49 -6.71 -7.12
C LEU A 49 -5.78 -5.92 -6.87
N ALA A 50 -5.80 -5.03 -5.87
CA ALA A 50 -6.97 -4.21 -5.57
C ALA A 50 -7.34 -3.25 -6.72
N ILE A 51 -6.33 -2.67 -7.40
CA ILE A 51 -6.54 -1.81 -8.58
C ILE A 51 -7.12 -2.62 -9.74
N ASP A 52 -6.56 -3.80 -10.01
CA ASP A 52 -6.97 -4.65 -11.13
C ASP A 52 -8.42 -5.13 -10.97
N MET A 53 -8.79 -5.57 -9.76
CA MET A 53 -10.15 -5.98 -9.42
C MET A 53 -11.18 -4.86 -9.62
N ALA A 54 -10.82 -3.61 -9.30
CA ALA A 54 -11.71 -2.45 -9.44
C ALA A 54 -11.81 -1.93 -10.90
N SER A 55 -10.85 -2.30 -11.74
CA SER A 55 -10.70 -1.76 -13.10
C SER A 55 -11.19 -2.73 -14.19
N ASN A 56 -11.68 -3.91 -13.81
CA ASN A 56 -12.07 -4.99 -14.72
C ASN A 56 -10.96 -5.31 -15.75
N ILE A 57 -9.70 -5.13 -15.32
CA ILE A 57 -8.52 -5.45 -16.10
C ILE A 57 -8.37 -6.97 -16.07
N PRO A 58 -8.26 -7.65 -17.22
CA PRO A 58 -8.03 -9.09 -17.23
C PRO A 58 -6.70 -9.39 -16.54
N ILE A 59 -6.76 -10.22 -15.50
CA ILE A 59 -5.62 -10.82 -14.79
C ILE A 59 -4.94 -11.91 -15.63
#